data_AF-A0A969SSB3-F1
#
_entry.id   AF-A0A969SSB3-F1
#
_cell.length_a   1.000
_cell.length_b   1.000
_cell.length_c   1.000
_cell.angle_alpha   90.00
_cell.angle_beta   90.00
_cell.angle_gamma   90.00
#
_symmetry.space_group_name_H-M   'P 1'
#
loop_
_entity.id
_entity.type
_entity.pdbx_description
1 polymer ?
#
loop_
_entity_poly.entity_id
_entity_poly.type
_entity_poly.pdbx_seq_one_letter_code
_entity_poly.pdbx_strand_id
1 'polypeptide(L)'
;MPKVADDSVDLIICDGPCEGKLTPFHTEGGHRRYYRADIEKLAGIYVEPVKVSDGKRVGIYCRVSSHEQKTKGDLERQVGRMTTEALKRGYSIIVVFDEVGSGMNDNRKKLQKLFELVEKKEIDVVLIEHKDRLSRFCINYLISYFKSYQVRVEWADEVSTEIEIDEEPNTIYINPNI
;
A
#
# COMPACT_ATOMS: atom_id res chain seq x y z
N MET A 1 -4.99 51.03 2.67
CA MET A 1 -5.71 50.02 3.46
C MET A 1 -6.58 49.22 2.51
N PRO A 2 -6.22 47.97 2.17
CA PRO A 2 -7.03 47.17 1.27
C PRO A 2 -8.25 46.62 2.01
N LYS A 3 -9.42 46.75 1.40
CA LYS A 3 -10.68 46.15 1.82
C LYS A 3 -10.56 44.64 1.61
N VAL A 4 -10.78 43.85 2.65
CA VAL A 4 -10.92 42.40 2.54
C VAL A 4 -12.26 42.12 1.86
N ALA A 5 -12.21 41.29 0.82
CA ALA A 5 -13.36 40.86 0.05
C ALA A 5 -14.37 40.14 0.95
N ASP A 6 -15.64 40.45 0.72
CA ASP A 6 -16.79 39.80 1.30
C ASP A 6 -16.95 38.43 0.62
N ASP A 7 -16.18 37.44 1.08
CA ASP A 7 -16.40 36.03 0.75
C ASP A 7 -17.53 35.51 1.64
N SER A 8 -18.75 35.98 1.36
CA SER A 8 -19.98 35.43 1.91
C SER A 8 -20.21 34.05 1.29
N VAL A 9 -19.62 33.03 1.92
CA VAL A 9 -20.05 31.64 1.73
C VAL A 9 -21.43 31.53 2.38
N ASP A 10 -22.47 31.42 1.55
CA ASP A 10 -23.84 31.18 2.01
C ASP A 10 -23.89 29.85 2.77
N LEU A 11 -23.71 29.93 4.09
CA LEU A 11 -23.84 28.81 4.99
C LEU A 11 -25.34 28.54 5.15
N ILE A 12 -25.90 27.69 4.29
CA ILE A 12 -27.31 27.32 4.34
C ILE A 12 -27.55 26.41 5.57
N ILE A 13 -27.73 26.99 6.74
CA ILE A 13 -28.04 26.31 8.01
C ILE A 13 -29.55 26.01 8.09
N CYS A 14 -29.94 24.76 8.35
CA CYS A 14 -31.33 24.35 8.54
C CYS A 14 -31.62 23.87 9.96
N ASP A 15 -32.88 23.98 10.37
CA ASP A 15 -33.42 23.54 11.67
C ASP A 15 -34.08 22.15 11.56
N GLY A 16 -33.45 21.22 10.82
CA GLY A 16 -33.96 19.86 10.61
C GLY A 16 -33.05 18.98 9.74
N PRO A 17 -33.28 17.65 9.68
CA PRO A 17 -32.45 16.72 8.91
C PRO A 17 -32.72 16.93 7.41
N CYS A 18 -31.81 17.62 6.73
CA CYS A 18 -31.81 17.76 5.28
C CYS A 18 -30.54 17.09 4.73
N GLU A 19 -30.68 16.26 3.70
CA GLU A 19 -29.54 15.66 3.00
C GLU A 19 -28.53 16.73 2.57
N GLY A 20 -27.26 16.52 2.89
CA GLY A 20 -26.15 17.41 2.50
C GLY A 20 -25.83 18.57 3.45
N LYS A 21 -26.45 18.68 4.64
CA LYS A 21 -26.17 19.74 5.62
C LYS A 21 -25.55 19.20 6.92
N LEU A 22 -24.69 19.98 7.56
CA LEU A 22 -24.11 19.63 8.86
C LEU A 22 -25.17 19.68 9.96
N THR A 23 -25.19 18.65 10.80
CA THR A 23 -26.09 18.57 11.96
C THR A 23 -25.46 19.27 13.17
N PRO A 24 -26.04 20.36 13.70
CA PRO A 24 -25.51 21.02 14.89
C PRO A 24 -25.86 20.24 16.17
N PHE A 25 -24.97 20.27 17.16
CA PHE A 25 -25.33 19.97 18.54
C PHE A 25 -25.45 21.26 19.35
N HIS A 26 -26.26 21.24 20.40
CA HIS A 26 -26.52 22.42 21.22
C HIS A 26 -25.82 22.28 22.58
N THR A 27 -25.22 23.37 23.06
CA THR A 27 -24.80 23.44 24.47
C THR A 27 -26.01 23.68 25.37
N GLU A 28 -25.86 23.52 26.69
CA GLU A 28 -26.92 23.85 27.67
C GLU A 28 -27.44 25.29 27.52
N GLY A 29 -26.62 26.20 26.97
CA GLY A 29 -27.00 27.58 26.64
C GLY A 29 -27.67 27.77 25.28
N GLY A 30 -28.05 26.71 24.57
CA GLY A 30 -28.78 26.78 23.30
C GLY A 30 -27.95 27.23 22.09
N HIS A 31 -26.62 27.35 22.23
CA HIS A 31 -25.75 27.69 21.12
C HIS A 31 -25.44 26.47 20.24
N ARG A 32 -25.56 26.64 18.92
CA ARG A 32 -25.16 25.65 17.93
C ARG A 32 -23.65 25.50 17.91
N ARG A 33 -23.18 24.26 17.96
CA ARG A 33 -21.78 23.88 17.73
C ARG A 33 -21.73 22.75 16.71
N TYR A 34 -20.62 22.72 15.97
CA TYR A 34 -20.30 21.67 15.02
C TYR A 34 -18.97 21.07 15.40
N TYR A 35 -18.79 19.77 15.14
CA TYR A 35 -17.48 19.17 15.29
C TYR A 35 -16.57 19.69 14.18
N ARG A 36 -15.33 20.01 14.56
CA ARG A 36 -14.32 20.51 13.63
C ARG A 36 -14.10 19.54 12.45
N ALA A 37 -14.13 18.23 12.70
CA ALA A 37 -14.00 17.19 11.69
C ALA A 37 -15.10 17.25 10.62
N ASP A 38 -16.34 17.59 10.99
CA ASP A 38 -17.45 17.66 10.05
C ASP A 38 -17.35 18.91 9.16
N ILE A 39 -16.88 20.04 9.73
CA ILE A 39 -16.56 21.25 8.98
C ILE A 39 -15.43 20.97 7.98
N GLU A 40 -14.36 20.31 8.42
CA GLU A 40 -13.21 19.96 7.58
C GLU A 40 -13.60 19.02 6.43
N LYS A 41 -14.52 18.07 6.66
CA LYS A 41 -15.09 17.19 5.63
C LYS A 41 -15.88 17.96 4.58
N LEU A 42 -16.75 18.87 5.01
CA LEU A 42 -17.55 19.68 4.10
C LEU A 42 -16.68 20.66 3.30
N ALA A 43 -15.64 21.22 3.94
CA ALA A 43 -14.69 22.12 3.28
C ALA A 43 -13.76 21.41 2.26
N GLY A 44 -13.83 20.07 2.15
CA GLY A 44 -12.94 19.29 1.28
C GLY A 44 -11.48 19.27 1.75
N ILE A 45 -11.21 19.71 2.97
CA ILE A 45 -9.86 19.77 3.58
C ILE A 45 -9.57 18.47 4.35
N TYR A 46 -10.60 17.72 4.71
CA TYR A 46 -10.45 16.43 5.36
C TYR A 46 -9.89 15.39 4.38
N VAL A 47 -8.62 15.07 4.59
CA VAL A 47 -8.05 13.82 4.09
C VAL A 47 -8.53 12.75 5.06
N GLU A 48 -9.32 11.78 4.59
CA GLU A 48 -9.58 10.60 5.42
C GLU A 48 -8.22 10.05 5.85
N PRO A 49 -8.01 9.76 7.16
CA PRO A 49 -6.79 9.07 7.55
C PRO A 49 -6.75 7.81 6.71
N VAL A 50 -5.75 7.70 5.84
CA VAL A 50 -5.49 6.48 5.07
C VAL A 50 -5.57 5.38 6.10
N LYS A 51 -6.61 4.54 6.02
CA LYS A 51 -6.71 3.36 6.86
C LYS A 51 -5.39 2.65 6.64
N VAL A 52 -4.51 2.69 7.64
CA VAL A 52 -3.39 1.78 7.71
C VAL A 52 -4.09 0.45 7.82
N SER A 53 -4.32 -0.18 6.68
CA SER A 53 -4.94 -1.49 6.62
C SER A 53 -4.21 -2.34 7.64
N ASP A 54 -4.93 -3.28 8.28
CA ASP A 54 -4.35 -4.47 8.91
C ASP A 54 -3.57 -5.36 7.89
N GLY A 55 -3.07 -4.75 6.83
CA GLY A 55 -2.25 -5.31 5.79
C GLY A 55 -0.93 -5.76 6.39
N LYS A 56 -0.49 -6.91 5.91
CA LYS A 56 0.73 -7.57 6.37
C LYS A 56 1.91 -6.62 6.21
N ARG A 57 2.77 -6.60 7.21
CA ARG A 57 4.03 -5.84 7.19
C ARG A 57 4.98 -6.54 6.24
N VAL A 58 5.43 -5.83 5.21
CA VAL A 58 6.27 -6.43 4.16
C VAL A 58 7.68 -5.82 4.17
N GLY A 59 8.67 -6.71 4.10
CA GLY A 59 10.05 -6.37 3.75
C GLY A 59 10.31 -6.72 2.29
N ILE A 60 10.68 -5.74 1.47
CA ILE A 60 10.98 -5.96 0.05
C ILE A 60 12.49 -6.18 -0.12
N TYR A 61 12.90 -7.23 -0.83
CA TYR A 61 14.31 -7.49 -1.13
C TYR A 61 14.53 -7.56 -2.65
N CYS A 62 15.35 -6.63 -3.15
CA CYS A 62 15.73 -6.47 -4.55
C CYS A 62 17.23 -6.72 -4.70
N ARG A 63 17.64 -7.42 -5.76
CA ARG A 63 19.06 -7.76 -6.00
C ARG A 63 19.43 -7.79 -7.47
N VAL A 64 20.50 -7.07 -7.83
CA VAL A 64 21.19 -7.24 -9.11
C VAL A 64 22.56 -7.89 -8.93
N SER A 65 23.03 -8.62 -9.94
CA SER A 65 24.28 -9.39 -9.86
C SER A 65 25.53 -8.55 -10.12
N SER A 66 25.45 -7.52 -10.95
CA SER A 66 26.59 -6.68 -11.33
C SER A 66 26.35 -5.20 -11.05
N HIS A 67 27.45 -4.47 -10.87
CA HIS A 67 27.40 -3.01 -10.72
C HIS A 67 26.93 -2.33 -12.01
N GLU A 68 27.20 -2.92 -13.18
CA GLU A 68 26.71 -2.42 -14.46
C GLU A 68 25.19 -2.41 -14.55
N GLN A 69 24.51 -3.44 -14.02
CA GLN A 69 23.04 -3.49 -13.95
C GLN A 69 22.50 -2.38 -13.06
N LYS A 70 23.20 -2.05 -11.97
CA LYS A 70 22.86 -0.89 -11.15
C LYS A 70 23.03 0.41 -11.93
N THR A 71 24.15 0.59 -12.63
CA THR A 71 24.42 1.78 -13.45
C THR A 71 23.40 1.97 -14.57
N LYS A 72 22.84 0.87 -15.12
CA LYS A 72 21.77 0.89 -16.12
C LYS A 72 20.38 1.21 -15.54
N GLY A 73 20.27 1.38 -14.22
CA GLY A 73 19.01 1.67 -13.53
C GLY A 73 18.12 0.43 -13.31
N ASP A 74 18.61 -0.78 -13.56
CA ASP A 74 17.79 -2.00 -13.44
C ASP A 74 17.30 -2.20 -11.99
N LEU A 75 18.15 -1.88 -11.02
CA LEU A 75 17.82 -2.01 -9.59
C LEU A 75 16.75 -1.01 -9.15
N GLU A 76 16.81 0.25 -9.61
CA GLU A 76 15.81 1.26 -9.29
C GLU A 76 14.46 0.92 -9.92
N ARG A 77 14.46 0.46 -11.18
CA ARG A 77 13.25 -0.02 -11.86
C ARG A 77 12.66 -1.23 -11.15
N GLN A 78 13.51 -2.17 -10.70
CA GLN A 78 13.08 -3.32 -9.90
C GLN A 78 12.40 -2.85 -8.60
N VAL A 79 13.02 -1.95 -7.85
CA VAL A 79 12.45 -1.38 -6.61
C VAL A 79 11.09 -0.72 -6.87
N GLY A 80 10.96 0.05 -7.96
CA GLY A 80 9.69 0.70 -8.33
C GLY A 80 8.58 -0.32 -8.63
N ARG A 81 8.88 -1.37 -9.41
CA ARG A 81 7.93 -2.47 -9.69
C ARG A 81 7.50 -3.17 -8.41
N MET A 82 8.44 -3.54 -7.55
CA MET A 82 8.17 -4.28 -6.31
C MET A 82 7.38 -3.44 -5.30
N THR A 83 7.69 -2.15 -5.19
CA THR A 83 6.94 -1.20 -4.34
C THR A 83 5.50 -1.10 -4.83
N THR A 84 5.29 -0.95 -6.15
CA THR A 84 3.96 -0.88 -6.75
C THR A 84 3.18 -2.17 -6.48
N GLU A 85 3.83 -3.32 -6.61
CA GLU A 85 3.22 -4.63 -6.35
C GLU A 85 2.82 -4.81 -4.88
N ALA A 86 3.67 -4.40 -3.94
CA ALA A 86 3.34 -4.42 -2.52
C ALA A 86 2.13 -3.53 -2.19
N LEU A 87 2.06 -2.34 -2.78
CA LEU A 87 0.92 -1.42 -2.62
C LEU A 87 -0.36 -2.01 -3.22
N LYS A 88 -0.30 -2.63 -4.40
CA LYS A 88 -1.44 -3.33 -5.02
C LYS A 88 -1.98 -4.46 -4.15
N ARG A 89 -1.11 -5.17 -3.44
CA ARG A 89 -1.48 -6.24 -2.49
C ARG A 89 -2.00 -5.70 -1.14
N GLY A 90 -2.02 -4.38 -0.95
CA GLY A 90 -2.43 -3.74 0.30
C GLY A 90 -1.45 -3.99 1.45
N TYR A 91 -0.16 -4.19 1.16
CA TYR A 91 0.85 -4.41 2.19
C TYR A 91 1.40 -3.10 2.74
N SER A 92 1.73 -3.12 4.03
CA SER A 92 2.42 -2.01 4.69
C SER A 92 3.93 -2.20 4.54
N ILE A 93 4.57 -1.38 3.72
CA ILE A 93 5.99 -1.49 3.40
C ILE A 93 6.80 -0.96 4.61
N ILE A 94 7.48 -1.87 5.30
CA ILE A 94 8.36 -1.51 6.43
C ILE A 94 9.73 -1.07 5.93
N VAL A 95 10.28 -1.83 4.98
CA VAL A 95 11.62 -1.58 4.45
C VAL A 95 11.75 -2.10 3.03
N VAL A 96 12.59 -1.43 2.25
CA VAL A 96 13.04 -1.88 0.95
C VAL A 96 14.56 -2.00 0.98
N PHE A 97 15.07 -3.18 0.64
CA PHE A 97 16.49 -3.46 0.51
C PHE A 97 16.87 -3.65 -0.96
N ASP A 98 17.84 -2.87 -1.42
CA ASP A 98 18.36 -2.86 -2.78
C ASP A 98 19.85 -3.27 -2.80
N GLU A 99 20.19 -4.49 -3.20
CA GLU A 99 21.56 -5.01 -3.07
C GLU A 99 22.23 -5.30 -4.42
N VAL A 100 23.51 -4.98 -4.52
CA VAL A 100 24.36 -5.43 -5.64
C VAL A 100 25.26 -6.54 -5.13
N GLY A 101 25.11 -7.73 -5.69
CA GLY A 101 25.93 -8.86 -5.31
C GLY A 101 25.52 -10.16 -5.99
N SER A 102 26.45 -11.10 -6.04
CA SER A 102 26.18 -12.46 -6.52
C SER A 102 25.21 -13.18 -5.59
N GLY A 103 24.25 -13.93 -6.13
CA GLY A 103 23.37 -14.81 -5.34
C GLY A 103 24.09 -16.04 -4.75
N MET A 104 25.42 -16.15 -4.94
CA MET A 104 26.30 -17.14 -4.29
C MET A 104 27.11 -16.52 -3.13
N ASN A 105 26.96 -15.21 -2.86
CA ASN A 105 27.66 -14.56 -1.77
C ASN A 105 26.79 -14.57 -0.51
N ASP A 106 27.26 -15.20 0.56
CA ASP A 106 26.51 -15.30 1.82
C ASP A 106 26.79 -14.13 2.78
N ASN A 107 27.81 -13.31 2.50
CA ASN A 107 28.17 -12.11 3.27
C ASN A 107 27.40 -10.85 2.82
N ARG A 108 26.16 -11.02 2.40
CA ARG A 108 25.28 -9.95 1.89
C ARG A 108 24.69 -9.14 3.03
N LYS A 109 25.22 -7.93 3.26
CA LYS A 109 24.86 -7.08 4.41
C LYS A 109 23.38 -6.73 4.46
N LYS A 110 22.72 -6.51 3.32
CA LYS A 110 21.28 -6.17 3.31
C LYS A 110 20.42 -7.40 3.55
N LEU A 111 20.82 -8.57 3.06
CA LEU A 111 20.15 -9.83 3.39
C LEU A 111 20.27 -10.17 4.88
N GLN A 112 21.44 -9.94 5.50
CA GLN A 112 21.61 -10.15 6.94
C GLN A 112 20.67 -9.24 7.76
N LYS A 113 20.55 -7.96 7.38
CA LYS A 113 19.58 -7.04 7.98
C LYS A 113 18.13 -7.50 7.82
N LEU A 114 17.79 -8.13 6.69
CA LEU A 114 16.46 -8.72 6.50
C LEU A 114 16.21 -9.85 7.50
N PHE A 115 17.20 -10.70 7.77
CA PHE A 115 17.09 -11.74 8.81
C PHE A 115 16.89 -11.15 10.20
N GLU A 116 17.62 -10.08 10.56
CA GLU A 116 17.42 -9.39 11.84
C GLU A 116 15.98 -8.89 12.03
N LEU A 117 15.35 -8.36 10.98
CA LEU A 117 13.95 -7.91 11.04
C LEU A 117 12.96 -9.07 11.20
N VAL A 118 13.26 -10.21 10.58
CA VAL A 118 12.47 -11.44 10.72
C VAL A 118 12.57 -11.98 12.15
N GLU A 119 13.76 -12.00 12.72
CA GLU A 119 14.01 -12.45 14.09
C GLU A 119 13.28 -11.56 15.12
N LYS A 120 13.25 -10.24 14.87
CA LYS A 120 12.49 -9.28 15.68
C LYS A 120 10.99 -9.30 15.43
N LYS A 121 10.51 -10.09 14.47
CA LYS A 121 9.10 -10.16 14.04
C LYS A 121 8.54 -8.80 13.64
N GLU A 122 9.36 -7.97 13.01
CA GLU A 122 8.97 -6.65 12.51
C GLU A 122 8.26 -6.73 11.15
N ILE A 123 8.40 -7.86 10.44
CA ILE A 123 7.77 -8.13 9.15
C ILE A 123 7.03 -9.48 9.19
N ASP A 124 5.96 -9.58 8.41
CA ASP A 124 5.13 -10.78 8.26
C ASP A 124 5.34 -11.46 6.88
N VAL A 125 5.75 -10.67 5.89
CA VAL A 125 5.99 -11.11 4.51
C VAL A 125 7.32 -10.57 4.01
N VAL A 126 8.07 -11.41 3.29
CA VAL A 126 9.21 -11.01 2.48
C VAL A 126 8.80 -11.09 1.02
N LEU A 127 8.83 -9.96 0.33
CA LEU A 127 8.47 -9.87 -1.08
C LEU A 127 9.72 -9.75 -1.95
N ILE A 128 9.84 -10.65 -2.92
CA ILE A 128 11.01 -10.78 -3.80
C ILE A 128 10.53 -10.97 -5.23
N GLU A 129 11.24 -10.42 -6.22
CA GLU A 129 10.82 -10.54 -7.62
C GLU A 129 10.82 -12.01 -8.10
N HIS A 130 11.99 -12.68 -7.98
CA HIS A 130 12.19 -14.07 -8.38
C HIS A 130 13.02 -14.85 -7.36
N LYS A 131 12.93 -16.18 -7.40
CA LYS A 131 13.71 -17.12 -6.56
C LYS A 131 15.22 -16.85 -6.59
N ASP A 132 15.80 -16.67 -7.77
CA ASP A 132 17.25 -16.38 -7.93
C ASP A 132 17.68 -15.06 -7.26
N ARG A 133 16.77 -14.10 -7.08
CA ARG A 133 17.08 -12.82 -6.43
C ARG A 133 17.40 -13.01 -4.96
N LEU A 134 16.74 -13.97 -4.29
CA LEU A 134 17.06 -14.33 -2.90
C LEU A 134 18.38 -15.11 -2.80
N SER A 135 18.53 -16.19 -3.56
CA SER A 135 19.74 -17.01 -3.55
C SER A 135 19.75 -17.95 -4.76
N ARG A 136 20.94 -18.29 -5.26
CA ARG A 136 21.08 -19.31 -6.32
C ARG A 136 20.94 -20.74 -5.79
N PHE A 137 21.36 -20.95 -4.54
CA PHE A 137 21.37 -22.26 -3.89
C PHE A 137 20.72 -22.19 -2.51
N CYS A 138 20.41 -23.36 -1.95
CA CYS A 138 19.89 -23.50 -0.60
C CYS A 138 18.60 -22.70 -0.32
N ILE A 139 17.84 -22.36 -1.38
CA ILE A 139 16.63 -21.53 -1.24
C ILE A 139 15.57 -22.19 -0.35
N ASN A 140 15.47 -23.52 -0.40
CA ASN A 140 14.54 -24.29 0.43
C ASN A 140 14.88 -24.16 1.92
N TYR A 141 16.16 -24.05 2.28
CA TYR A 141 16.58 -23.80 3.66
C TYR A 141 16.21 -22.38 4.10
N LEU A 142 16.40 -21.38 3.24
CA LEU A 142 15.98 -20.01 3.52
C LEU A 142 14.46 -19.91 3.71
N ILE A 143 13.67 -20.51 2.82
CA ILE A 143 12.20 -20.56 2.95
C ILE A 143 11.79 -21.23 4.27
N SER A 144 12.45 -22.35 4.62
CA SER A 144 12.19 -23.05 5.89
C SER A 144 12.53 -22.19 7.11
N TYR A 145 13.63 -21.44 7.04
CA TYR A 145 14.01 -20.46 8.06
C TYR A 145 12.95 -19.36 8.20
N PHE A 146 12.53 -18.69 7.12
CA PHE A 146 11.48 -17.67 7.21
C PHE A 146 10.17 -18.26 7.79
N LYS A 147 9.81 -19.48 7.36
CA LYS A 147 8.63 -20.18 7.85
C LYS A 147 8.70 -20.48 9.36
N SER A 148 9.86 -20.79 9.93
CA SER A 148 9.98 -21.02 11.38
C SER A 148 9.70 -19.77 12.21
N TYR A 149 9.92 -18.58 11.63
CA TYR A 149 9.55 -17.29 12.23
C TYR A 149 8.16 -16.81 11.83
N GLN A 150 7.34 -17.66 11.18
CA GLN A 150 6.00 -17.34 10.69
C GLN A 150 5.98 -16.24 9.62
N VAL A 151 7.12 -16.01 8.97
CA VAL A 151 7.27 -15.06 7.87
C VAL A 151 7.11 -15.81 6.55
N ARG A 152 6.25 -15.31 5.66
CA ARG A 152 6.03 -15.91 4.35
C ARG A 152 6.94 -15.26 3.31
N VAL A 153 7.52 -16.06 2.42
CA VAL A 153 8.23 -15.53 1.24
C VAL A 153 7.27 -15.57 0.06
N GLU A 154 7.08 -14.42 -0.58
CA GLU A 154 6.24 -14.27 -1.76
C GLU A 154 7.05 -13.81 -2.97
N TRP A 155 6.75 -14.41 -4.13
CA TRP A 155 7.37 -14.09 -5.40
C TRP A 155 6.44 -13.17 -6.21
N ALA A 156 6.98 -12.11 -6.80
CA ALA A 156 6.17 -11.22 -7.63
C ALA A 156 5.79 -11.88 -8.96
N ASP A 157 6.71 -12.64 -9.56
CA ASP A 157 6.52 -13.27 -10.88
C ASP A 157 5.41 -14.33 -10.95
N GLU A 158 5.16 -15.05 -9.86
CA GLU A 158 4.17 -16.13 -9.83
C GLU A 158 2.72 -15.60 -9.86
N VAL A 159 2.53 -14.27 -9.76
CA VAL A 159 1.21 -13.61 -9.81
C VAL A 159 0.85 -13.14 -11.22
N SER A 160 1.65 -13.49 -12.23
CA SER A 160 1.33 -13.23 -13.66
C SER A 160 0.23 -14.15 -14.22
N THR A 161 -0.34 -15.06 -13.42
CA THR A 161 -1.44 -15.92 -13.88
C THR A 161 -2.75 -15.14 -13.71
N GLU A 162 -3.18 -14.52 -14.80
CA GLU A 162 -4.54 -14.12 -15.15
C GLU A 162 -5.52 -13.94 -13.98
N ILE A 163 -5.74 -12.69 -13.58
CA ILE A 163 -7.10 -12.32 -13.21
C ILE A 163 -7.82 -12.17 -14.55
N GLU A 164 -8.54 -13.20 -14.99
CA GLU A 164 -9.63 -13.03 -15.94
C GLU A 164 -10.62 -12.08 -15.25
N ILE A 165 -10.56 -10.80 -15.62
CA ILE A 165 -11.65 -9.88 -15.37
C ILE A 165 -12.70 -10.29 -16.41
N ASP A 166 -13.71 -11.01 -15.97
CA ASP A 166 -14.93 -11.27 -16.75
C ASP A 166 -15.65 -9.92 -16.90
N GLU A 167 -15.20 -9.12 -17.86
CA GLU A 167 -15.93 -7.94 -18.32
C GLU A 167 -17.08 -8.42 -19.20
N GLU A 168 -18.25 -8.64 -18.58
CA GLU A 168 -19.51 -8.06 -19.06
C GLU A 168 -20.64 -8.19 -18.02
N PRO A 169 -21.07 -7.10 -17.36
CA PRO A 169 -22.28 -7.11 -16.56
C PRO A 169 -23.51 -6.94 -17.47
N ASN A 170 -24.41 -7.91 -17.41
CA ASN A 170 -25.85 -7.76 -17.63
C ASN A 170 -26.31 -7.04 -18.93
N THR A 171 -26.31 -7.75 -20.06
CA THR A 171 -27.30 -7.47 -21.13
C THR A 171 -28.19 -8.70 -21.34
N ILE A 172 -29.44 -8.63 -20.88
CA ILE A 172 -30.48 -9.59 -21.25
C ILE A 172 -30.97 -9.20 -22.64
N TYR A 173 -30.57 -9.96 -23.67
CA TYR A 173 -31.26 -9.93 -24.96
C TYR A 173 -32.48 -10.85 -24.88
N ILE A 174 -33.68 -10.27 -24.82
CA ILE A 174 -34.92 -10.98 -25.09
C ILE A 174 -35.02 -11.06 -26.61
N ASN A 175 -34.94 -12.27 -27.19
CA ASN A 175 -35.13 -12.45 -28.63
C ASN A 175 -36.65 -12.39 -28.94
N PRO A 176 -37.14 -11.41 -29.72
CA PRO A 176 -38.56 -11.31 -30.06
C PRO A 176 -38.97 -12.21 -31.25
N ASN A 177 -38.08 -13.05 -31.78
CA ASN A 177 -38.43 -14.04 -32.80
C ASN A 177 -37.67 -15.35 -32.57
N ILE A 178 -38.36 -16.32 -31.96
CA ILE A 178 -38.48 -17.74 -32.30
C ILE A 178 -39.48 -18.37 -31.31
#